data_AF-A0A2H9TKP2-F1
#
_entry.id   AF-A0A2H9TKP2-F1
#
_cell.length_a   1.000
_cell.length_b   1.000
_cell.length_c   1.000
_cell.angle_alpha   90.00
_cell.angle_beta   90.00
_cell.angle_gamma   90.00
#
_symmetry.space_group_name_H-M   'P 1'
#
loop_
_entity.id
_entity.type
_entity.pdbx_description
1 polymer ?
#
loop_
_entity_poly.entity_id
_entity_poly.type
_entity_poly.pdbx_seq_one_letter_code
_entity_poly.pdbx_strand_id
1 'polypeptide(L)'
;MCLSMFLWFLWIASFVGCSSIDEDRRYRGRFLPEYFPETLEQFRTDFSDVRYSVQLFSIIVPFSEESRWVWRYKEVVLQRIWSDAATFQFLSYDRDTARKFAAGLLANLLGYEGELTKLGSSDREAPSKEPAFEEGLGNFYKELLEIYRRVKEESPLFTILHSRGFLMTLAKLLHVPDREEHVSISALLFAVVNMTWSPSRIELSAGTLKIFGAMIQTGIYDFQLSQTGVTLRPIGFLLRALTEYTDGWQMIL
;
A
#
# COMPACT_ATOMS: atom_id res chain seq x y z
N MET A 1 -10.97 15.50 31.70
CA MET A 1 -9.91 14.50 31.48
C MET A 1 -9.65 14.17 30.00
N CYS A 2 -10.54 14.45 29.03
CA CYS A 2 -10.30 14.10 27.62
C CYS A 2 -9.42 15.08 26.81
N LEU A 3 -9.17 16.30 27.31
CA LEU A 3 -8.38 17.31 26.57
C LEU A 3 -6.86 17.09 26.67
N SER A 4 -6.38 16.47 27.76
CA SER A 4 -4.92 16.25 27.95
C SER A 4 -4.37 15.08 27.13
N MET A 5 -5.17 14.04 26.83
CA MET A 5 -4.77 12.97 25.92
C MET A 5 -4.69 13.45 24.46
N PHE A 6 -5.57 14.37 24.06
CA PHE A 6 -5.58 14.92 22.69
C PHE A 6 -4.36 15.82 22.43
N LEU A 7 -3.96 16.61 23.43
CA LEU A 7 -2.76 17.45 23.35
C LEU A 7 -1.46 16.63 23.43
N TRP A 8 -1.47 15.47 24.09
CA TRP A 8 -0.32 14.56 24.13
C TRP A 8 -0.08 13.87 22.77
N PHE A 9 -1.15 13.53 22.03
CA PHE A 9 -1.06 13.01 20.67
C PHE A 9 -0.56 14.04 19.65
N LEU A 10 -0.95 15.32 19.79
CA LEU A 10 -0.43 16.43 18.97
C LEU A 10 1.05 16.73 19.23
N TRP A 11 1.53 16.52 20.46
CA TRP A 11 2.93 16.74 20.83
C TRP A 11 3.88 15.63 20.30
N ILE A 12 3.42 14.37 20.26
CA ILE A 12 4.20 13.26 19.65
C ILE A 12 4.29 13.39 18.12
N ALA A 13 3.24 13.91 17.47
CA ALA A 13 3.26 14.19 16.03
C ALA A 13 4.25 15.30 15.63
N SER A 14 4.71 16.12 16.59
CA SER A 14 5.63 17.24 16.34
C SER A 14 7.12 16.87 16.44
N PHE A 15 7.47 15.60 16.72
CA PHE A 15 8.87 15.19 16.96
C PHE A 15 9.47 14.26 15.91
N VAL A 16 8.78 14.00 14.79
CA VAL A 16 9.37 13.26 13.66
C VAL A 16 10.01 14.25 12.67
N GLY A 17 11.24 14.64 13.02
CA GLY A 17 12.34 14.85 12.07
C GLY A 17 12.15 15.84 10.92
N CYS A 18 12.26 17.14 11.21
CA CYS A 18 12.94 18.05 10.28
C CYS A 18 14.45 17.75 10.32
N SER A 19 14.91 16.73 9.59
CA SER A 19 16.32 16.62 9.23
C SER A 19 16.59 17.49 8.01
N SER A 20 17.59 18.36 8.12
CA SER A 20 18.10 19.23 7.05
C SER A 20 18.23 18.47 5.73
N ILE A 21 17.54 18.98 4.70
CA ILE A 21 17.58 18.46 3.34
C ILE A 21 18.97 18.76 2.77
N ASP A 22 19.80 17.72 2.62
CA ASP A 22 20.93 17.72 1.68
C ASP A 22 20.38 17.97 0.27
N GLU A 23 20.81 19.07 -0.36
CA GLU A 23 20.33 19.52 -1.68
C GLU A 23 20.71 18.60 -2.86
N ASP A 24 21.46 17.52 -2.64
CA ASP A 24 22.05 16.71 -3.74
C ASP A 24 21.39 15.33 -3.96
N ARG A 25 20.16 15.12 -3.46
CA ARG A 25 19.48 13.81 -3.55
C ARG A 25 18.50 13.73 -4.72
N ARG A 26 19.00 13.31 -5.90
CA ARG A 26 18.15 12.74 -6.97
C ARG A 26 17.32 11.60 -6.42
N TYR A 27 16.09 11.39 -6.94
CA TYR A 27 15.25 10.25 -6.57
C TYR A 27 16.03 8.94 -6.76
N ARG A 28 16.25 8.22 -5.67
CA ARG A 28 16.79 6.86 -5.66
C ARG A 28 15.59 6.01 -5.31
N GLY A 29 15.18 5.05 -6.16
CA GLY A 29 13.93 4.30 -5.94
C GLY A 29 13.77 3.77 -4.51
N ARG A 30 12.52 3.50 -4.08
CA ARG A 30 12.16 3.12 -2.69
C ARG A 30 12.89 1.90 -2.13
N PHE A 31 13.55 1.15 -2.99
CA PHE A 31 14.18 -0.10 -2.67
C PHE A 31 15.70 0.06 -2.77
N LEU A 32 16.32 0.67 -1.75
CA LEU A 32 17.78 0.91 -1.69
C LEU A 32 18.57 -0.38 -1.41
N PRO A 33 19.75 -0.57 -2.01
CA PRO A 33 20.48 -1.84 -2.06
C PRO A 33 21.32 -2.16 -0.80
N GLU A 34 20.87 -1.83 0.42
CA GLU A 34 21.55 -2.36 1.61
C GLU A 34 21.24 -3.86 1.73
N TYR A 35 22.15 -4.64 1.16
CA TYR A 35 21.94 -6.03 0.78
C TYR A 35 22.59 -6.99 1.76
N PHE A 36 21.86 -8.05 2.15
CA PHE A 36 22.39 -9.17 2.91
C PHE A 36 22.30 -10.45 2.05
N PRO A 37 23.41 -10.91 1.44
CA PRO A 37 23.44 -12.06 0.52
C PRO A 37 22.86 -13.35 1.09
N GLU A 38 22.97 -13.55 2.41
CA GLU A 38 22.49 -14.73 3.13
C GLU A 38 20.96 -14.91 3.05
N THR A 39 20.22 -13.80 2.88
CA THR A 39 18.76 -13.78 2.76
C THR A 39 18.29 -14.36 1.43
N LEU A 40 19.11 -14.28 0.39
CA LEU A 40 18.75 -14.77 -0.94
C LEU A 40 18.73 -16.28 -1.06
N GLU A 41 19.68 -16.98 -0.45
CA GLU A 41 19.80 -18.43 -0.60
C GLU A 41 18.53 -19.15 -0.08
N GLN A 42 17.81 -18.51 0.84
CA GLN A 42 16.52 -18.98 1.34
C GLN A 42 15.43 -19.07 0.25
N PHE A 43 15.53 -18.29 -0.83
CA PHE A 43 14.57 -18.31 -1.93
C PHE A 43 14.81 -19.44 -2.94
N ARG A 44 15.89 -20.22 -2.79
CA ARG A 44 16.22 -21.35 -3.68
C ARG A 44 15.65 -22.71 -3.23
N THR A 45 14.96 -22.75 -2.11
CA THR A 45 14.43 -23.99 -1.51
C THR A 45 13.07 -24.42 -2.09
N ASP A 46 12.68 -25.67 -1.82
CA ASP A 46 11.42 -26.28 -2.27
C ASP A 46 10.18 -25.45 -1.91
N PHE A 47 9.22 -25.42 -2.83
CA PHE A 47 8.03 -24.59 -2.83
C PHE A 47 6.81 -25.30 -2.23
N SER A 48 6.92 -26.57 -1.81
CA SER A 48 5.74 -27.36 -1.45
C SER A 48 4.89 -26.76 -0.32
N ASP A 49 5.50 -26.05 0.64
CA ASP A 49 4.80 -25.45 1.78
C ASP A 49 4.43 -23.96 1.55
N VAL A 50 3.12 -23.68 1.61
CA VAL A 50 2.54 -22.33 1.50
C VAL A 50 2.98 -21.42 2.65
N ARG A 51 3.07 -21.94 3.88
CA ARG A 51 3.45 -21.13 5.05
C ARG A 51 4.87 -20.60 4.90
N TYR A 52 5.75 -21.47 4.44
CA TYR A 52 7.14 -21.12 4.16
C TYR A 52 7.24 -20.15 2.98
N SER A 53 6.45 -20.36 1.93
CA SER A 53 6.38 -19.45 0.78
C SER A 53 5.90 -18.04 1.19
N VAL A 54 4.89 -17.94 2.05
CA VAL A 54 4.41 -16.65 2.61
C VAL A 54 5.46 -16.00 3.51
N GLN A 55 6.20 -16.79 4.29
CA GLN A 55 7.29 -16.28 5.10
C GLN A 55 8.39 -15.66 4.23
N LEU A 56 8.83 -16.35 3.18
CA LEU A 56 9.81 -15.81 2.23
C LEU A 56 9.27 -14.58 1.48
N PHE A 57 8.00 -14.61 1.08
CA PHE A 57 7.35 -13.46 0.46
C PHE A 57 7.40 -12.22 1.35
N SER A 58 7.27 -12.38 2.68
CA SER A 58 7.28 -11.26 3.63
C SER A 58 8.64 -10.57 3.82
N ILE A 59 9.72 -11.17 3.33
CA ILE A 59 11.05 -10.57 3.37
C ILE A 59 11.08 -9.42 2.37
N ILE A 60 11.37 -8.21 2.83
CA ILE A 60 11.59 -7.05 1.96
C ILE A 60 12.93 -7.24 1.25
N VAL A 61 12.91 -7.21 -0.08
CA VAL A 61 14.15 -7.33 -0.87
C VAL A 61 14.24 -6.13 -1.79
N PRO A 62 15.27 -5.28 -1.63
CA PRO A 62 15.47 -4.15 -2.51
C PRO A 62 15.54 -4.56 -3.97
N PHE A 63 15.02 -3.75 -4.90
CA PHE A 63 15.11 -4.02 -6.32
C PHE A 63 16.50 -3.61 -6.84
N SER A 64 17.15 -4.56 -7.49
CA SER A 64 18.45 -4.45 -8.15
C SER A 64 18.52 -5.50 -9.25
N GLU A 65 19.48 -5.38 -10.16
CA GLU A 65 19.70 -6.40 -11.19
C GLU A 65 19.97 -7.78 -10.57
N GLU A 66 20.72 -7.83 -9.47
CA GLU A 66 21.07 -9.04 -8.73
C GLU A 66 19.89 -9.68 -8.00
N SER A 67 18.87 -8.89 -7.64
CA SER A 67 17.69 -9.34 -6.90
C SER A 67 16.43 -9.49 -7.77
N ARG A 68 16.50 -9.17 -9.08
CA ARG A 68 15.37 -9.30 -10.02
C ARG A 68 14.71 -10.68 -9.96
N TRP A 69 15.50 -11.74 -9.83
CA TRP A 69 14.98 -13.11 -9.75
C TRP A 69 14.15 -13.36 -8.47
N VAL A 70 14.41 -12.65 -7.36
CA VAL A 70 13.58 -12.73 -6.15
C VAL A 70 12.22 -12.07 -6.36
N TRP A 71 12.17 -10.98 -7.12
CA TRP A 71 10.91 -10.35 -7.49
C TRP A 71 10.06 -11.27 -8.37
N ARG A 72 10.69 -11.94 -9.35
CA ARG A 72 10.04 -13.00 -10.14
C ARG A 72 9.59 -14.18 -9.26
N TYR A 73 10.40 -14.59 -8.29
CA TYR A 73 10.01 -15.62 -7.32
C TYR A 73 8.72 -15.21 -6.59
N LYS A 74 8.65 -13.97 -6.08
CA LYS A 74 7.50 -13.47 -5.32
C LYS A 74 6.24 -13.41 -6.18
N GLU A 75 6.38 -13.05 -7.45
CA GLU A 75 5.30 -13.10 -8.42
C GLU A 75 4.78 -14.53 -8.62
N VAL A 76 5.66 -15.51 -8.81
CA VAL A 76 5.27 -16.93 -8.93
C VAL A 76 4.56 -17.42 -7.68
N VAL A 77 5.05 -17.04 -6.49
CA VAL A 77 4.39 -17.37 -5.22
C VAL A 77 3.00 -16.76 -5.15
N LEU A 78 2.83 -15.48 -5.50
CA LEU A 78 1.51 -14.84 -5.56
C LEU A 78 0.60 -15.60 -6.54
N GLN A 79 1.02 -15.78 -7.78
CA GLN A 79 0.24 -16.49 -8.80
C GLN A 79 -0.18 -17.88 -8.33
N ARG A 80 0.71 -18.64 -7.68
CA ARG A 80 0.37 -19.95 -7.13
C ARG A 80 -0.67 -19.87 -6.02
N ILE A 81 -0.48 -18.95 -5.08
CA ILE A 81 -1.41 -18.76 -3.97
C ILE A 81 -2.82 -18.49 -4.50
N TRP A 82 -2.95 -17.75 -5.60
CA TRP A 82 -4.24 -17.41 -6.18
C TRP A 82 -4.78 -18.48 -7.12
N SER A 83 -3.91 -19.15 -7.88
CA SER A 83 -4.33 -20.15 -8.86
C SER A 83 -4.81 -21.45 -8.21
N ASP A 84 -4.32 -21.78 -7.02
CA ASP A 84 -4.76 -22.95 -6.26
C ASP A 84 -5.83 -22.59 -5.22
N ALA A 85 -7.03 -23.14 -5.37
CA ALA A 85 -8.15 -22.89 -4.47
C ALA A 85 -7.88 -23.32 -3.02
N ALA A 86 -7.15 -24.43 -2.82
CA ALA A 86 -6.82 -24.92 -1.48
C ALA A 86 -5.83 -23.99 -0.78
N THR A 87 -4.77 -23.57 -1.48
CA THR A 87 -3.82 -22.57 -0.99
C THR A 87 -4.50 -21.24 -0.69
N PHE A 88 -5.37 -20.75 -1.58
CA PHE A 88 -6.11 -19.51 -1.35
C PHE A 88 -6.99 -19.58 -0.11
N GLN A 89 -7.72 -20.69 0.06
CA GLN A 89 -8.57 -20.90 1.23
C GLN A 89 -7.72 -20.97 2.51
N PHE A 90 -6.59 -21.69 2.47
CA PHE A 90 -5.67 -21.75 3.60
C PHE A 90 -5.18 -20.35 3.99
N LEU A 91 -4.68 -19.57 3.04
CA LEU A 91 -4.22 -18.20 3.30
C LEU A 91 -5.35 -17.30 3.83
N SER A 92 -6.56 -17.43 3.31
CA SER A 92 -7.69 -16.57 3.68
C SER A 92 -8.16 -16.80 5.12
N TYR A 93 -8.13 -18.06 5.59
CA TYR A 93 -8.71 -18.46 6.88
C TYR A 93 -7.69 -18.75 7.98
N ASP A 94 -6.41 -19.01 7.66
CA ASP A 94 -5.35 -19.08 8.67
C ASP A 94 -4.92 -17.68 9.09
N ARG A 95 -5.38 -17.23 10.27
CA ARG A 95 -5.22 -15.84 10.73
C ARG A 95 -3.77 -15.37 10.79
N ASP A 96 -2.85 -16.24 11.22
CA ASP A 96 -1.44 -15.86 11.36
C ASP A 96 -0.74 -15.77 10.01
N THR A 97 -1.01 -16.71 9.10
CA THR A 97 -0.51 -16.66 7.73
C THR A 97 -1.09 -15.46 6.98
N ALA A 98 -2.40 -15.19 7.10
CA ALA A 98 -3.04 -14.01 6.52
C ALA A 98 -2.39 -12.71 6.99
N ARG A 99 -2.10 -12.59 8.29
CA ARG A 99 -1.44 -11.41 8.87
C ARG A 99 -0.03 -11.22 8.33
N LYS A 100 0.78 -12.29 8.32
CA LYS A 100 2.15 -12.25 7.79
C LYS A 100 2.18 -11.91 6.31
N PHE A 101 1.26 -12.50 5.54
CA PHE A 101 1.10 -12.22 4.12
C PHE A 101 0.74 -10.75 3.88
N ALA A 102 -0.30 -10.23 4.54
CA ALA A 102 -0.74 -8.84 4.36
C ALA A 102 0.35 -7.83 4.77
N ALA A 103 1.04 -8.09 5.88
CA ALA A 103 2.17 -7.27 6.32
C ALA A 103 3.33 -7.31 5.31
N GLY A 104 3.69 -8.51 4.84
CA GLY A 104 4.71 -8.72 3.82
C GLY A 104 4.38 -8.03 2.51
N LEU A 105 3.12 -8.10 2.06
CA LEU A 105 2.65 -7.45 0.86
C LEU A 105 2.82 -5.93 0.96
N LEU A 106 2.32 -5.31 2.04
CA LEU A 106 2.48 -3.86 2.24
C LEU A 106 3.94 -3.45 2.32
N ALA A 107 4.76 -4.21 3.04
CA ALA A 107 6.18 -3.93 3.18
C ALA A 107 6.90 -3.95 1.82
N ASN A 108 6.54 -4.88 0.94
CA ASN A 108 7.07 -4.96 -0.43
C ASN A 108 6.47 -3.91 -1.37
N LEU A 109 5.31 -3.32 -1.08
CA LEU A 109 4.74 -2.23 -1.87
C LEU A 109 5.32 -0.86 -1.46
N LEU A 110 5.49 -0.63 -0.16
CA LEU A 110 5.98 0.64 0.38
C LEU A 110 7.46 0.87 0.14
N GLY A 111 8.29 -0.19 0.28
CA GLY A 111 9.74 -0.02 0.37
C GLY A 111 10.13 0.95 1.49
N TYR A 112 11.10 1.82 1.23
CA TYR A 112 11.53 2.88 2.14
C TYR A 112 10.58 4.08 2.09
N GLU A 113 9.84 4.29 3.18
CA GLU A 113 8.83 5.36 3.27
C GLU A 113 9.41 6.76 3.00
N GLY A 114 10.67 7.00 3.38
CA GLY A 114 11.33 8.28 3.15
C GLY A 114 11.62 8.61 1.69
N GLU A 115 11.53 7.64 0.76
CA GLU A 115 11.61 7.90 -0.68
C GLU A 115 10.23 8.28 -1.28
N LEU A 116 9.10 7.90 -0.64
CA LEU A 116 7.74 8.18 -1.15
C LEU A 116 7.45 9.68 -1.25
N THR A 117 8.02 10.46 -0.34
CA THR A 117 7.76 11.90 -0.21
C THR A 117 8.82 12.76 -0.88
N LYS A 118 9.89 12.15 -1.41
CA LYS A 118 10.91 12.92 -2.11
C LYS A 118 10.28 13.54 -3.35
N LEU A 119 10.34 14.86 -3.38
CA LEU A 119 10.15 15.64 -4.59
C LEU A 119 11.00 15.01 -5.69
N GLY A 120 10.38 14.63 -6.81
CA GLY A 120 11.13 14.58 -8.06
C GLY A 120 11.87 15.91 -8.14
N SER A 121 13.20 15.87 -8.15
CA SER A 121 14.05 17.03 -8.06
C SER A 121 13.64 18.06 -9.12
N SER A 122 13.04 19.16 -8.68
CA SER A 122 12.56 20.29 -9.49
C SER A 122 11.34 20.02 -10.41
N ASP A 123 10.44 21.00 -10.48
CA ASP A 123 9.25 21.10 -11.36
C ASP A 123 9.53 21.01 -12.88
N ARG A 124 10.73 20.58 -13.29
CA ARG A 124 11.17 20.49 -14.68
C ARG A 124 11.65 19.11 -15.11
N GLU A 125 11.92 18.19 -14.19
CA GLU A 125 12.26 16.81 -14.54
C GLU A 125 11.00 15.95 -14.61
N ALA A 126 10.86 15.17 -15.69
CA ALA A 126 9.77 14.21 -15.84
C ALA A 126 9.66 13.32 -14.59
N PRO A 127 8.44 12.90 -14.19
CA PRO A 127 8.24 12.03 -13.04
C PRO A 127 9.22 10.85 -13.11
N SER A 128 10.00 10.67 -12.05
CA SER A 128 11.00 9.61 -12.00
C SER A 128 10.29 8.26 -12.03
N LYS A 129 10.63 7.44 -13.02
CA LYS A 129 10.06 6.11 -13.20
C LYS A 129 10.61 5.17 -12.13
N GLU A 130 9.74 4.43 -11.46
CA GLU A 130 10.11 3.39 -10.49
C GLU A 130 10.63 2.16 -11.25
N PRO A 131 11.93 1.80 -11.14
CA PRO A 131 12.49 0.68 -11.89
C PRO A 131 11.82 -0.67 -11.56
N ALA A 132 11.36 -0.83 -10.33
CA ALA A 132 10.65 -2.04 -9.90
C ALA A 132 9.23 -2.15 -10.49
N PHE A 133 8.68 -1.07 -11.06
CA PHE A 133 7.30 -1.04 -11.54
C PHE A 133 7.05 -2.05 -12.67
N GLU A 134 7.85 -2.00 -13.72
CA GLU A 134 7.72 -2.89 -14.88
C GLU A 134 8.16 -4.33 -14.59
N GLU A 135 9.02 -4.51 -13.58
CA GLU A 135 9.67 -5.79 -13.30
C GLU A 135 8.92 -6.65 -12.28
N GLY A 136 7.93 -6.09 -11.59
CA GLY A 136 7.05 -6.90 -10.72
C GLY A 136 6.07 -6.11 -9.87
N LEU A 137 6.37 -4.87 -9.49
CA LEU A 137 5.50 -4.09 -8.61
C LEU A 137 4.14 -3.80 -9.26
N GLY A 138 4.11 -3.54 -10.57
CA GLY A 138 2.87 -3.42 -11.34
C GLY A 138 1.99 -4.67 -11.27
N ASN A 139 2.60 -5.86 -11.25
CA ASN A 139 1.87 -7.12 -11.09
C ASN A 139 1.38 -7.29 -9.65
N PHE A 140 2.13 -6.84 -8.63
CA PHE A 140 1.65 -6.89 -7.25
C PHE A 140 0.37 -6.07 -7.04
N TYR A 141 0.24 -4.91 -7.70
CA TYR A 141 -1.00 -4.12 -7.65
C TYR A 141 -2.19 -4.84 -8.30
N LYS A 142 -1.96 -5.51 -9.45
CA LYS A 142 -3.00 -6.31 -10.12
C LYS A 142 -3.41 -7.50 -9.27
N GLU A 143 -2.45 -8.21 -8.70
CA GLU A 143 -2.73 -9.36 -7.82
C GLU A 143 -3.47 -8.91 -6.56
N LEU A 144 -3.09 -7.79 -5.94
CA LEU A 144 -3.81 -7.25 -4.78
C LEU A 144 -5.27 -6.91 -5.13
N LEU A 145 -5.52 -6.33 -6.31
CA LEU A 145 -6.88 -6.10 -6.77
C LEU A 145 -7.68 -7.41 -6.91
N GLU A 146 -7.05 -8.46 -7.42
CA GLU A 146 -7.70 -9.77 -7.56
C GLU A 146 -7.95 -10.44 -6.19
N ILE A 147 -7.05 -10.26 -5.23
CA ILE A 147 -7.28 -10.67 -3.83
C ILE A 147 -8.53 -10.01 -3.29
N TYR A 148 -8.67 -8.69 -3.44
CA TYR A 148 -9.86 -7.97 -2.98
C TYR A 148 -11.15 -8.49 -3.61
N ARG A 149 -11.14 -8.93 -4.88
CA ARG A 149 -12.31 -9.51 -5.55
C ARG A 149 -12.70 -10.89 -5.02
N ARG A 150 -11.72 -11.72 -4.66
CA ARG A 150 -11.93 -13.13 -4.33
C ARG A 150 -12.07 -13.39 -2.83
N VAL A 151 -11.49 -12.52 -2.01
CA VAL A 151 -11.48 -12.70 -0.55
C VAL A 151 -12.88 -12.54 0.01
N LYS A 152 -13.35 -13.57 0.72
CA LYS A 152 -14.68 -13.59 1.31
C LYS A 152 -14.74 -12.76 2.57
N GLU A 153 -15.88 -12.13 2.84
CA GLU A 153 -16.05 -11.17 3.93
C GLU A 153 -15.80 -11.77 5.31
N GLU A 154 -16.23 -13.01 5.51
CA GLU A 154 -16.06 -13.75 6.76
C GLU A 154 -14.61 -14.17 7.03
N SER A 155 -13.71 -13.97 6.05
CA SER A 155 -12.33 -14.41 6.18
C SER A 155 -11.50 -13.43 7.04
N PRO A 156 -10.58 -13.95 7.89
CA PRO A 156 -9.55 -13.15 8.54
C PRO A 156 -8.77 -12.23 7.60
N LEU A 157 -8.43 -12.72 6.39
CA LEU A 157 -7.71 -11.90 5.41
C LEU A 157 -8.52 -10.66 5.00
N PHE A 158 -9.82 -10.79 4.74
CA PHE A 158 -10.70 -9.65 4.44
C PHE A 158 -10.66 -8.59 5.55
N THR A 159 -10.77 -9.04 6.81
CA THR A 159 -10.74 -8.15 7.98
C THR A 159 -9.42 -7.38 8.07
N ILE A 160 -8.30 -8.04 7.75
CA ILE A 160 -6.97 -7.42 7.76
C ILE A 160 -6.82 -6.40 6.63
N LEU A 161 -7.22 -6.75 5.41
CA LEU A 161 -7.12 -5.87 4.24
C LEU A 161 -7.99 -4.61 4.38
N HIS A 162 -9.16 -4.73 5.01
CA HIS A 162 -10.05 -3.61 5.30
C HIS A 162 -9.76 -2.92 6.65
N SER A 163 -8.70 -3.32 7.35
CA SER A 163 -8.33 -2.65 8.59
C SER A 163 -7.83 -1.24 8.32
N ARG A 164 -8.08 -0.32 9.27
CA ARG A 164 -7.60 1.06 9.19
C ARG A 164 -6.09 1.14 8.94
N GLY A 165 -5.31 0.30 9.62
CA GLY A 165 -3.85 0.28 9.47
C GLY A 165 -3.41 -0.12 8.06
N PHE A 166 -4.10 -1.10 7.46
CA PHE A 166 -3.80 -1.54 6.10
C PHE A 166 -4.15 -0.46 5.07
N LEU A 167 -5.38 0.07 5.13
CA LEU A 167 -5.88 1.06 4.16
C LEU A 167 -5.11 2.38 4.22
N MET A 168 -4.80 2.87 5.43
CA MET A 168 -3.98 4.08 5.59
C MET A 168 -2.59 3.88 4.96
N THR A 169 -1.96 2.74 5.22
CA THR A 169 -0.65 2.40 4.68
C THR A 169 -0.68 2.28 3.15
N LEU A 170 -1.68 1.59 2.60
CA LEU A 170 -1.86 1.48 1.16
C LEU A 170 -2.02 2.85 0.50
N ALA A 171 -2.78 3.74 1.12
CA ALA A 171 -3.03 5.06 0.56
C ALA A 171 -1.86 6.04 0.72
N LYS A 172 -0.85 5.76 1.57
CA LYS A 172 0.44 6.48 1.52
C LYS A 172 1.12 6.34 0.15
N LEU A 173 0.87 5.25 -0.57
CA LEU A 173 1.42 5.05 -1.90
C LEU A 173 0.89 6.07 -2.92
N LEU A 174 -0.21 6.79 -2.65
CA LEU A 174 -0.65 7.91 -3.52
C LEU A 174 0.38 9.06 -3.60
N HIS A 175 1.40 9.06 -2.75
CA HIS A 175 2.48 10.04 -2.82
C HIS A 175 3.60 9.66 -3.81
N VAL A 176 3.58 8.44 -4.38
CA VAL A 176 4.63 8.00 -5.30
C VAL A 176 4.85 8.99 -6.45
N PRO A 177 6.10 9.25 -6.85
CA PRO A 177 6.40 10.15 -7.95
C PRO A 177 6.11 9.53 -9.32
N ASP A 178 6.12 8.20 -9.42
CA ASP A 178 5.83 7.48 -10.67
C ASP A 178 4.33 7.59 -11.03
N ARG A 179 4.05 8.07 -12.25
CA ARG A 179 2.69 8.29 -12.74
C ARG A 179 1.93 6.98 -12.99
N GLU A 180 2.58 5.97 -13.57
CA GLU A 180 1.94 4.69 -13.89
C GLU A 180 1.60 3.93 -12.60
N GLU A 181 2.51 4.00 -11.64
CA GLU A 181 2.28 3.46 -10.31
C GLU A 181 1.12 4.15 -9.62
N HIS A 182 1.12 5.50 -9.63
CA HIS A 182 0.03 6.29 -9.07
C HIS A 182 -1.33 5.90 -9.66
N VAL A 183 -1.42 5.70 -10.98
CA VAL A 183 -2.64 5.23 -11.66
C VAL A 183 -3.07 3.86 -11.16
N SER A 184 -2.13 2.94 -10.95
CA SER A 184 -2.42 1.58 -10.47
C SER A 184 -2.91 1.58 -9.03
N ILE A 185 -2.28 2.34 -8.15
CA ILE A 185 -2.69 2.51 -6.74
C ILE A 185 -4.06 3.18 -6.66
N SER A 186 -4.28 4.21 -7.49
CA SER A 186 -5.57 4.89 -7.60
C SER A 186 -6.68 3.90 -8.01
N ALA A 187 -6.47 3.12 -9.08
CA ALA A 187 -7.43 2.12 -9.51
C ALA A 187 -7.71 1.07 -8.43
N LEU A 188 -6.68 0.64 -7.70
CA LEU A 188 -6.82 -0.29 -6.58
C LEU A 188 -7.67 0.30 -5.45
N LEU A 189 -7.33 1.48 -4.95
CA LEU A 189 -8.08 2.12 -3.85
C LEU A 189 -9.53 2.40 -4.23
N PHE A 190 -9.76 2.82 -5.49
CA PHE A 190 -11.11 3.01 -6.01
C PHE A 190 -11.91 1.70 -6.01
N ALA A 191 -11.29 0.61 -6.44
CA ALA A 191 -11.92 -0.70 -6.42
C ALA A 191 -12.23 -1.18 -4.99
N VAL A 192 -11.33 -0.92 -4.02
CA VAL A 192 -11.57 -1.23 -2.61
C VAL A 192 -12.80 -0.48 -2.09
N VAL A 193 -12.89 0.83 -2.37
CA VAL A 193 -14.06 1.64 -2.00
C VAL A 193 -15.34 1.05 -2.58
N ASN A 194 -15.35 0.72 -3.88
CA ASN A 194 -16.52 0.16 -4.56
C ASN A 194 -16.88 -1.26 -4.08
N MET A 195 -15.92 -2.08 -3.64
CA MET A 195 -16.22 -3.40 -3.09
C MET A 195 -16.84 -3.33 -1.70
N THR A 196 -16.52 -2.28 -0.96
CA THR A 196 -17.19 -1.98 0.32
C THR A 196 -18.56 -1.34 0.14
N TRP A 197 -18.94 -0.96 -1.08
CA TRP A 197 -20.25 -0.45 -1.42
C TRP A 197 -21.26 -1.61 -1.48
N SER A 198 -22.09 -1.72 -0.43
CA SER A 198 -23.27 -2.56 -0.45
C SER A 198 -24.28 -2.06 0.60
N PRO A 199 -25.59 -1.99 0.28
CA PRO A 199 -26.64 -1.70 1.26
C PRO A 199 -26.65 -2.69 2.43
N SER A 200 -26.17 -3.92 2.24
CA SER A 200 -26.05 -4.92 3.31
C SER A 200 -24.81 -4.74 4.20
N ARG A 201 -23.93 -3.77 3.88
CA ARG A 201 -22.59 -3.60 4.49
C ARG A 201 -22.37 -2.20 5.07
N ILE A 202 -23.43 -1.57 5.57
CA ILE A 202 -23.43 -0.15 6.02
C ILE A 202 -22.29 0.15 7.01
N GLU A 203 -22.01 -0.73 7.97
CA GLU A 203 -20.93 -0.49 8.95
C GLU A 203 -19.53 -0.50 8.32
N LEU A 204 -19.27 -1.46 7.43
CA LEU A 204 -18.01 -1.55 6.70
C LEU A 204 -17.85 -0.36 5.76
N SER A 205 -18.89 -0.07 4.97
CA SER A 205 -19.00 1.11 4.13
C SER A 205 -18.66 2.40 4.90
N ALA A 206 -19.31 2.62 6.05
CA ALA A 206 -19.09 3.80 6.88
C ALA A 206 -17.68 3.83 7.48
N GLY A 207 -17.12 2.69 7.87
CA GLY A 207 -15.75 2.56 8.36
C GLY A 207 -14.73 2.95 7.30
N THR A 208 -14.87 2.40 6.09
CA THR A 208 -14.03 2.74 4.93
C THR A 208 -14.11 4.23 4.63
N LEU A 209 -15.32 4.80 4.51
CA LEU A 209 -15.50 6.24 4.26
C LEU A 209 -14.87 7.13 5.32
N LYS A 210 -14.97 6.76 6.60
CA LYS A 210 -14.31 7.51 7.68
C LYS A 210 -12.79 7.54 7.50
N ILE A 211 -12.19 6.44 7.04
CA ILE A 211 -10.76 6.38 6.77
C ILE A 211 -10.41 7.31 5.60
N PHE A 212 -11.10 7.20 4.47
CA PHE A 212 -10.88 8.06 3.30
C PHE A 212 -11.11 9.54 3.63
N GLY A 213 -12.17 9.88 4.36
CA GLY A 213 -12.45 11.23 4.82
C GLY A 213 -11.37 11.78 5.75
N ALA A 214 -10.88 10.96 6.70
CA ALA A 214 -9.77 11.35 7.57
C ALA A 214 -8.48 11.61 6.77
N MET A 215 -8.20 10.79 5.74
CA MET A 215 -7.04 11.00 4.88
C MET A 215 -7.11 12.29 4.08
N ILE A 216 -8.28 12.65 3.56
CA ILE A 216 -8.49 13.93 2.88
C ILE A 216 -8.26 15.08 3.85
N GLN A 217 -8.82 15.00 5.06
CA GLN A 217 -8.63 16.02 6.08
C GLN A 217 -7.15 16.19 6.45
N THR A 218 -6.43 15.08 6.65
CA THR A 218 -4.98 15.12 6.91
C THR A 218 -4.21 15.71 5.74
N GLY A 219 -4.51 15.30 4.50
CA GLY A 219 -3.85 15.88 3.32
C GLY A 219 -4.10 17.39 3.17
N ILE A 220 -5.34 17.85 3.43
CA ILE A 220 -5.68 19.29 3.41
C ILE A 220 -4.93 20.04 4.52
N TYR A 221 -4.88 19.47 5.73
CA TYR A 221 -4.16 20.05 6.86
C TYR A 221 -2.65 20.15 6.58
N ASP A 222 -2.05 19.09 6.07
CA ASP A 222 -0.63 19.06 5.71
C ASP A 222 -0.34 20.05 4.58
N PHE A 223 -1.26 20.22 3.62
CA PHE A 223 -1.14 21.26 2.59
C PHE A 223 -1.19 22.68 3.17
N GLN A 224 -2.06 22.94 4.15
CA GLN A 224 -2.13 24.25 4.80
C GLN A 224 -0.84 24.58 5.58
N LEU A 225 -0.12 23.56 6.03
CA LEU A 225 1.12 23.71 6.79
C LEU A 225 2.39 23.66 5.92
N SER A 226 2.37 22.99 4.77
CA SER A 226 3.55 22.81 3.94
C SER A 226 3.71 23.92 2.89
N GLN A 227 4.95 24.34 2.64
CA GLN A 227 5.29 25.27 1.55
C GLN A 227 5.49 24.57 0.19
N THR A 228 5.12 23.29 0.07
CA THR A 228 5.43 22.44 -1.09
C THR A 228 4.20 21.75 -1.66
N GLY A 229 4.00 21.78 -2.99
CA GLY A 229 2.81 21.24 -3.67
C GLY A 229 2.61 19.71 -3.67
N VAL A 230 3.53 18.93 -3.06
CA VAL A 230 3.48 17.45 -3.03
C VAL A 230 2.29 16.91 -2.25
N THR A 231 1.83 17.68 -1.26
CA THR A 231 0.76 17.32 -0.33
C THR A 231 -0.63 17.22 -0.97
N LEU A 232 -0.82 17.76 -2.18
CA LEU A 232 -2.12 17.76 -2.87
C LEU A 232 -2.39 16.50 -3.71
N ARG A 233 -1.36 15.72 -4.09
CA ARG A 233 -1.51 14.61 -5.04
C ARG A 233 -2.59 13.58 -4.64
N PRO A 234 -2.69 13.17 -3.36
CA PRO A 234 -3.73 12.22 -2.96
C PRO A 234 -5.13 12.84 -2.91
N ILE A 235 -5.24 14.15 -2.62
CA ILE A 235 -6.51 14.78 -2.23
C ILE A 235 -7.51 14.78 -3.38
N GLY A 236 -7.07 15.17 -4.58
CA GLY A 236 -7.96 15.19 -5.76
C GLY A 236 -8.51 13.80 -6.10
N PHE A 237 -7.67 12.77 -5.97
CA PHE A 237 -8.08 11.39 -6.18
C PHE A 237 -9.07 10.90 -5.10
N LEU A 238 -8.74 11.13 -3.82
CA LEU A 238 -9.59 10.72 -2.70
C LEU A 238 -10.96 11.43 -2.74
N LEU A 239 -11.00 12.72 -3.12
CA LEU A 239 -12.25 13.45 -3.32
C LEU A 239 -13.08 12.84 -4.45
N ARG A 240 -12.46 12.52 -5.59
CA ARG A 240 -13.16 11.85 -6.70
C ARG A 240 -13.72 10.50 -6.29
N ALA A 241 -12.94 9.69 -5.57
CA ALA A 241 -13.40 8.40 -5.06
C ALA A 241 -14.60 8.56 -4.10
N LEU A 242 -14.60 9.60 -3.25
CA LEU A 242 -15.76 9.92 -2.40
C LEU A 242 -16.96 10.42 -3.19
N THR A 243 -16.77 11.26 -4.21
CA THR A 243 -17.87 11.78 -5.04
C THR A 243 -18.56 10.66 -5.81
N GLU A 244 -17.79 9.81 -6.51
CA GLU A 244 -18.35 8.67 -7.24
C GLU A 244 -19.06 7.69 -6.28
N TYR A 245 -18.54 7.55 -5.06
CA TYR A 245 -19.20 6.79 -4.00
C TYR A 245 -20.53 7.42 -3.58
N THR A 246 -20.59 8.74 -3.33
CA THR A 246 -21.84 9.43 -2.93
C THR A 246 -22.89 9.45 -4.03
N ASP A 247 -22.48 9.56 -5.29
CA ASP A 247 -23.40 9.53 -6.44
C ASP A 247 -24.05 8.14 -6.57
N GLY A 248 -23.30 7.07 -6.26
CA GLY A 248 -23.85 5.72 -6.16
C GLY A 248 -24.94 5.56 -5.10
N TRP A 249 -24.87 6.30 -3.98
CA TRP A 249 -25.91 6.28 -2.94
C TRP A 249 -27.17 7.05 -3.34
N GLN A 250 -27.03 8.14 -4.10
CA GLN A 250 -28.17 8.94 -4.57
C GLN A 250 -29.04 8.19 -5.59
N MET A 251 -28.51 7.18 -6.28
CA MET A 251 -29.30 6.35 -7.21
C MET A 251 -30.13 5.25 -6.52
N ILE A 252 -29.88 4.97 -5.24
CA ILE A 252 -30.57 3.90 -4.49
C ILE A 252 -31.69 4.46 -3.59
N LEU A 253 -31.61 5.73 -3.21
CA LEU A 253 -32.60 6.45 -2.40
C LEU A 253 -33.70 7.07 -3.28
#